data_AF-A0A1Y3AUK9-F1
#
_entry.id   AF-A0A1Y3AUK9-F1
#
_cell.length_a   1.000
_cell.length_b   1.000
_cell.length_c   1.000
_cell.angle_alpha   90.00
_cell.angle_beta   90.00
_cell.angle_gamma   90.00
#
_symmetry.space_group_name_H-M   'P 1'
#
loop_
_entity.id
_entity.type
_entity.pdbx_description
1 polymer ?
#
loop_
_entity_poly.entity_id
_entity_poly.type
_entity_poly.pdbx_seq_one_letter_code
_entity_poly.pdbx_strand_id
1 'polypeptide(L)'
;MSDAIGQTVYSKQWLIQGLMKMIKFVQNESNTMNSADGGDNVTSVFENEDQLCLIWDISSEADVQQFLIELNADEMLVNTVLRTENRRLAEIAIGILGNLSHNDQISERIAANEPFW
;
A
#
# COMPACT_ATOMS: atom_id res chain seq x y z
N MET A 1 0.47 -8.73 26.02
CA MET A 1 1.03 -8.25 24.75
C MET A 1 -0.01 -7.33 24.14
N SER A 2 0.32 -6.05 23.99
CA SER A 2 -0.60 -5.08 23.41
C SER A 2 -0.52 -5.16 21.88
N ASP A 3 -1.66 -5.27 21.21
CA ASP A 3 -1.76 -5.25 19.74
C ASP A 3 -1.71 -3.81 19.18
N ALA A 4 -1.57 -2.82 20.05
CA ALA A 4 -1.44 -1.41 19.69
C ALA A 4 -0.12 -1.09 18.97
N ILE A 5 -0.18 -0.20 17.98
CA ILE A 5 1.00 0.41 17.35
C ILE A 5 1.49 1.53 18.26
N GLY A 6 2.65 1.34 18.90
CA GLY A 6 3.24 2.35 19.79
C GLY A 6 2.31 2.73 20.94
N GLN A 7 2.01 4.02 21.05
CA GLN A 7 1.06 4.59 22.02
C GLN A 7 -0.33 4.85 21.41
N THR A 8 -0.54 4.50 20.14
CA THR A 8 -1.82 4.70 19.46
C THR A 8 -2.85 3.65 19.87
N VAL A 9 -4.10 3.87 19.48
CA VAL A 9 -5.19 2.87 19.65
C VAL A 9 -5.27 1.88 18.48
N TYR A 10 -4.42 2.03 17.46
CA TYR A 10 -4.50 1.26 16.22
C TYR A 10 -3.88 -0.13 16.35
N SER A 11 -4.52 -1.14 15.76
CA SER A 11 -4.07 -2.52 15.79
C SER A 11 -3.01 -2.81 14.72
N LYS A 12 -1.89 -3.43 15.15
CA LYS A 12 -0.84 -3.94 14.25
C LYS A 12 -1.39 -4.99 13.29
N GLN A 13 -2.17 -5.93 13.81
CA GLN A 13 -2.78 -6.99 13.00
C GLN A 13 -3.74 -6.44 11.96
N TRP A 14 -4.56 -5.45 12.32
CA TRP A 14 -5.50 -4.83 11.40
C TRP A 14 -4.76 -4.14 10.24
N LEU A 15 -3.68 -3.42 10.51
CA LEU A 15 -2.88 -2.76 9.48
C LEU A 15 -2.21 -3.79 8.55
N ILE A 16 -1.57 -4.82 9.10
CA ILE A 16 -0.93 -5.90 8.33
C ILE A 16 -1.96 -6.59 7.42
N GLN A 17 -3.16 -6.88 7.94
CA GLN A 17 -4.23 -7.48 7.14
C GLN A 17 -4.64 -6.61 5.96
N GLY A 18 -4.71 -5.28 6.15
CA GLY A 18 -4.98 -4.33 5.06
C GLY A 18 -3.94 -4.41 3.95
N LEU A 19 -2.66 -4.32 4.31
CA LEU A 19 -1.55 -4.41 3.34
C LEU A 19 -1.51 -5.78 2.64
N MET A 20 -1.78 -6.87 3.35
CA MET A 20 -1.81 -8.21 2.76
C MET A 20 -2.95 -8.38 1.75
N LYS A 21 -4.12 -7.80 2.01
CA LYS A 21 -5.25 -7.80 1.06
C LYS A 21 -4.92 -7.02 -0.20
N MET A 22 -4.25 -5.88 -0.07
CA MET A 22 -3.74 -5.10 -1.20
C MET A 22 -2.84 -5.95 -2.10
N ILE A 23 -1.82 -6.61 -1.54
CA ILE A 23 -0.88 -7.43 -2.33
C ILE A 23 -1.60 -8.57 -3.05
N LYS A 24 -2.51 -9.26 -2.36
CA LYS A 24 -3.30 -10.34 -2.95
C LYS A 24 -4.16 -9.87 -4.11
N PHE A 25 -4.76 -8.68 -3.99
CA PHE A 25 -5.53 -8.10 -5.07
C PHE A 25 -4.68 -7.82 -6.31
N VAL A 26 -3.53 -7.15 -6.14
CA VAL A 26 -2.59 -6.85 -7.24
C VAL A 26 -2.11 -8.14 -7.92
N GLN A 27 -1.83 -9.19 -7.15
CA GLN A 27 -1.46 -10.50 -7.69
C GLN A 27 -2.58 -11.15 -8.50
N ASN A 28 -3.84 -11.03 -8.04
CA ASN A 28 -4.99 -11.58 -8.75
C ASN A 28 -5.27 -10.82 -10.06
N GLU A 29 -5.16 -9.50 -10.04
CA GLU A 29 -5.32 -8.63 -11.20
C GLU A 29 -4.35 -9.03 -12.33
N SER A 30 -3.06 -9.23 -11.99
CA SER A 30 -2.05 -9.70 -12.95
C SER A 30 -2.34 -11.08 -13.55
N ASN A 31 -2.98 -11.98 -12.80
CA ASN A 31 -3.30 -13.34 -13.27
C ASN A 31 -4.50 -13.35 -14.24
N THR A 32 -5.46 -12.44 -14.05
CA THR A 32 -6.64 -12.31 -14.93
C THR A 32 -6.25 -11.79 -16.31
N MET A 33 -5.29 -10.86 -16.41
CA MET A 33 -4.78 -10.37 -17.72
C MET A 33 -4.11 -11.44 -18.56
N ASN A 34 -3.37 -12.37 -17.94
CA ASN A 34 -2.71 -13.45 -18.66
C ASN A 34 -3.69 -14.50 -19.23
N SER A 35 -4.99 -14.41 -18.91
CA SER A 35 -5.99 -15.43 -19.23
C SER A 35 -7.14 -14.93 -20.12
N ALA A 36 -7.22 -13.64 -20.45
CA ALA A 36 -8.37 -13.06 -21.15
C ALA A 36 -8.02 -12.54 -22.56
N ASP A 37 -8.43 -13.31 -23.57
CA ASP A 37 -8.75 -12.84 -24.92
C ASP A 37 -9.92 -11.83 -24.84
N GLY A 38 -9.94 -10.85 -25.75
CA GLY A 38 -10.57 -9.54 -25.60
C GLY A 38 -11.95 -9.46 -24.92
N GLY A 39 -12.08 -8.53 -23.95
CA GLY A 39 -13.40 -8.15 -23.42
C GLY A 39 -13.34 -7.21 -22.22
N ASP A 40 -13.66 -5.94 -22.49
CA ASP A 40 -14.09 -4.86 -21.57
C ASP A 40 -13.18 -4.44 -20.40
N ASN A 41 -12.85 -3.14 -20.38
CA ASN A 41 -12.14 -2.44 -19.30
C ASN A 41 -13.04 -2.30 -18.07
N VAL A 42 -13.35 -3.41 -17.40
CA VAL A 42 -13.94 -3.39 -16.07
C VAL A 42 -12.78 -3.25 -15.09
N THR A 43 -12.52 -2.01 -14.67
CA THR A 43 -11.65 -1.74 -13.52
C THR A 43 -12.18 -2.54 -12.33
N SER A 44 -11.44 -3.56 -11.88
CA SER A 44 -11.84 -4.39 -10.75
C SER A 44 -11.96 -3.54 -9.50
N VAL A 45 -13.12 -3.58 -8.83
CA VAL A 45 -13.36 -2.85 -7.59
C VAL A 45 -12.56 -3.51 -6.46
N PHE A 46 -11.75 -2.72 -5.77
CA PHE A 46 -11.02 -3.19 -4.60
C PHE A 46 -11.92 -3.12 -3.36
N GLU A 47 -12.49 -4.26 -2.96
CA GLU A 47 -13.49 -4.34 -1.87
C GLU A 47 -13.00 -3.84 -0.50
N ASN A 48 -11.68 -3.70 -0.29
CA ASN A 48 -11.10 -3.30 0.98
C ASN A 48 -10.53 -1.88 0.95
N GLU A 49 -11.02 -1.04 0.02
CA GLU A 49 -10.58 0.34 -0.14
C GLU A 49 -10.69 1.14 1.16
N ASP A 50 -11.83 1.07 1.84
CA ASP A 50 -12.07 1.80 3.09
C ASP A 50 -10.99 1.53 4.15
N GLN A 51 -10.52 0.29 4.23
CA GLN A 51 -9.46 -0.09 5.15
C GLN A 51 -8.14 0.59 4.80
N LEU A 52 -7.78 0.67 3.52
CA LEU A 52 -6.56 1.34 3.09
C LEU A 52 -6.67 2.87 3.17
N CYS A 53 -7.85 3.45 2.95
CA CYS A 53 -8.10 4.87 3.19
C CYS A 53 -7.87 5.23 4.65
N LEU A 54 -8.37 4.41 5.59
CA LEU A 54 -8.10 4.61 7.00
C LEU A 54 -6.60 4.49 7.33
N ILE A 55 -5.88 3.55 6.70
CA ILE A 55 -4.42 3.44 6.83
C ILE A 55 -3.73 4.71 6.29
N TRP A 56 -4.19 5.24 5.17
CA TRP A 56 -3.70 6.51 4.63
C TRP A 56 -3.89 7.64 5.64
N ASP A 57 -5.08 7.81 6.21
CA ASP A 57 -5.35 8.88 7.19
C ASP A 57 -4.37 8.86 8.36
N ILE A 58 -4.05 7.66 8.89
CA ILE A 58 -3.17 7.51 10.06
C ILE A 58 -1.67 7.38 9.71
N SER A 59 -1.32 7.21 8.44
CA SER A 59 0.07 6.94 8.02
C SER A 59 1.03 8.13 8.21
N SER A 60 0.50 9.31 8.50
CA SER A 60 1.29 10.49 8.88
C SER A 60 1.66 10.53 10.37
N GLU A 61 1.06 9.68 11.21
CA GLU A 61 1.39 9.59 12.63
C GLU A 61 2.72 8.88 12.84
N ALA A 62 3.61 9.44 13.68
CA ALA A 62 4.97 8.96 13.85
C ALA A 62 5.07 7.47 14.23
N ASP A 63 4.23 7.00 15.17
CA ASP A 63 4.22 5.59 15.60
C ASP A 63 3.77 4.66 14.46
N VAL A 64 2.82 5.11 13.62
CA VAL A 64 2.31 4.34 12.48
C VAL A 64 3.30 4.35 11.33
N GLN A 65 3.88 5.51 11.02
CA GLN A 65 4.94 5.67 10.03
C GLN A 65 6.11 4.74 10.36
N GLN A 66 6.60 4.77 11.60
CA GLN A 66 7.70 3.91 12.03
C GLN A 66 7.35 2.42 11.87
N PHE A 67 6.12 2.03 12.23
CA PHE A 67 5.68 0.65 12.05
C PHE A 67 5.57 0.24 10.57
N LEU A 68 5.08 1.11 9.70
CA LEU A 68 5.03 0.87 8.25
C LEU A 68 6.44 0.69 7.66
N ILE A 69 7.40 1.49 8.12
CA ILE A 69 8.82 1.38 7.72
C ILE A 69 9.42 0.06 8.18
N GLU A 70 9.17 -0.35 9.42
CA GLU A 70 9.61 -1.65 9.96
C GLU A 70 9.04 -2.86 9.21
N LEU A 71 7.89 -2.69 8.57
CA LEU A 71 7.25 -3.71 7.74
C LEU A 71 7.73 -3.70 6.27
N ASN A 72 8.66 -2.82 5.90
CA ASN A 72 9.04 -2.57 4.50
C ASN A 72 7.81 -2.25 3.63
N ALA A 73 6.83 -1.54 4.18
CA ALA A 73 5.60 -1.23 3.47
C ALA A 73 5.85 -0.36 2.22
N ASP A 74 6.92 0.41 2.21
CA ASP A 74 7.33 1.22 1.07
C ASP A 74 7.57 0.37 -0.19
N GLU A 75 8.28 -0.75 -0.09
CA GLU A 75 8.49 -1.67 -1.22
C GLU A 75 7.17 -2.29 -1.70
N MET A 76 6.30 -2.65 -0.75
CA MET A 76 4.98 -3.19 -1.06
C MET A 76 4.12 -2.18 -1.84
N LEU A 77 4.11 -0.92 -1.38
CA LEU A 77 3.31 0.16 -1.97
C LEU A 77 3.86 0.53 -3.35
N VAL A 78 5.18 0.64 -3.51
CA VAL A 78 5.83 0.85 -4.81
C VAL A 78 5.46 -0.26 -5.79
N ASN A 79 5.58 -1.53 -5.37
CA ASN A 79 5.21 -2.65 -6.21
C ASN A 79 3.71 -2.65 -6.57
N THR A 80 2.84 -2.20 -5.65
CA THR A 80 1.41 -2.00 -5.95
C THR A 80 1.23 -0.96 -7.06
N VAL A 81 1.85 0.23 -6.92
CA VAL A 81 1.75 1.32 -7.91
C VAL A 81 2.21 0.88 -9.29
N LEU A 82 3.29 0.10 -9.37
CA LEU A 82 3.84 -0.35 -10.66
C LEU A 82 3.01 -1.44 -11.35
N ARG A 83 2.14 -2.14 -10.62
CA ARG A 83 1.49 -3.37 -11.12
C ARG A 83 -0.02 -3.32 -11.21
N THR A 84 -0.67 -2.40 -10.51
CA THR A 84 -2.14 -2.29 -10.52
C THR A 84 -2.61 -1.35 -11.62
N GLU A 85 -3.65 -1.77 -12.34
CA GLU A 85 -4.45 -0.93 -13.23
C GLU A 85 -5.59 -0.22 -12.49
N ASN A 86 -5.85 -0.59 -11.22
CA ASN A 86 -6.81 0.13 -10.39
C ASN A 86 -6.23 1.49 -9.95
N ARG A 87 -6.66 2.55 -10.63
CA ARG A 87 -6.23 3.94 -10.36
C ARG A 87 -6.44 4.36 -8.91
N ARG A 88 -7.52 3.94 -8.27
CA ARG A 88 -7.82 4.31 -6.88
C ARG A 88 -6.86 3.64 -5.91
N LEU A 89 -6.53 2.37 -6.16
CA LEU A 89 -5.53 1.66 -5.37
C LEU A 89 -4.12 2.28 -5.53
N ALA A 90 -3.75 2.66 -6.75
CA ALA A 90 -2.51 3.37 -7.01
C ALA A 90 -2.46 4.73 -6.29
N GLU A 91 -3.55 5.51 -6.32
CA GLU A 91 -3.68 6.79 -5.61
C GLU A 91 -3.46 6.62 -4.10
N ILE A 92 -4.15 5.65 -3.47
CA ILE A 92 -4.00 5.38 -2.04
C ILE A 92 -2.57 4.96 -1.71
N ALA A 93 -1.97 4.10 -2.53
CA ALA A 93 -0.59 3.66 -2.32
C ALA A 93 0.42 4.82 -2.41
N ILE A 94 0.25 5.72 -3.39
CA ILE A 94 1.05 6.95 -3.51
C ILE A 94 0.82 7.88 -2.32
N GLY A 95 -0.43 8.02 -1.86
CA GLY A 95 -0.78 8.84 -0.70
C GLY A 95 -0.06 8.39 0.57
N ILE A 96 -0.05 7.08 0.84
CA ILE A 96 0.70 6.50 1.97
C ILE A 96 2.20 6.73 1.78
N LEU A 97 2.76 6.45 0.59
CA LEU A 97 4.18 6.71 0.29
C LEU A 97 4.57 8.18 0.51
N GLY A 98 3.72 9.11 0.12
CA GLY A 98 3.90 10.54 0.35
C GLY A 98 4.00 10.87 1.84
N ASN A 99 3.14 10.28 2.67
CA ASN A 99 3.24 10.45 4.12
C ASN A 99 4.56 9.86 4.68
N LEU A 100 4.98 8.69 4.19
CA LEU A 100 6.23 8.07 4.60
C LEU A 100 7.48 8.85 4.17
N SER A 101 7.42 9.62 3.08
CA SER A 101 8.55 10.34 2.47
C SER A 101 9.16 11.47 3.32
N HIS A 102 8.50 11.87 4.41
CA HIS A 102 9.07 12.76 5.42
C HIS A 102 10.23 12.12 6.21
N ASN A 103 10.43 10.81 6.07
CA ASN A 103 11.57 10.10 6.63
C ASN A 103 12.70 10.03 5.59
N ASP A 104 13.87 10.58 5.93
CA ASP A 104 15.04 10.64 5.03
C ASP A 104 15.45 9.26 4.48
N GLN A 105 15.33 8.19 5.28
CA GLN A 105 15.66 6.83 4.84
C GLN A 105 14.70 6.31 3.76
N ILE A 106 13.43 6.71 3.83
CA ILE A 106 12.42 6.32 2.83
C ILE A 106 12.56 7.17 1.59
N SER A 107 12.80 8.48 1.73
CA SER A 107 13.11 9.37 0.62
C SER A 107 14.26 8.84 -0.22
N GLU A 108 15.37 8.43 0.42
CA GLU A 108 16.51 7.83 -0.27
C GLU A 108 16.17 6.51 -0.97
N ARG A 109 15.41 5.62 -0.32
CA ARG A 109 15.00 4.32 -0.90
C ARG A 109 14.08 4.49 -2.11
N ILE A 110 13.12 5.41 -2.06
CA ILE A 110 12.25 5.73 -3.19
C ILE A 110 13.06 6.34 -4.34
N ALA A 111 13.94 7.30 -4.04
CA ALA A 111 14.76 7.97 -5.05
C ALA A 111 15.78 7.02 -5.73
N ALA A 112 16.30 6.05 -4.99
CA ALA A 112 17.23 5.04 -5.53
C ALA A 112 16.55 3.96 -6.38
N ASN A 113 15.22 3.91 -6.39
CA ASN A 113 14.50 2.84 -7.07
C ASN A 113 14.39 3.14 -8.58
N GLU A 114 15.11 2.36 -9.40
CA GLU A 114 15.18 2.49 -10.87
C GLU A 114 13.84 2.59 -11.63
N PRO A 115 12.74 1.91 -11.23
CA PRO A 115 11.48 1.94 -11.96
C PRO A 115 10.77 3.31 -12.03
N PHE A 116 11.21 4.31 -11.25
CA PHE A 116 10.59 5.65 -11.21
C PHE A 116 11.25 6.68 -12.15
N TRP A 117 12.36 6.33 -12.82
CA TRP A 117 13.08 7.19 -13.76
C TRP A 117 13.43 6.47 -15.06
#